data_AF-A0A7G7UHS4-F1
#
_entry.id   AF-A0A7G7UHS4-F1
#
_cell.length_a   1.000
_cell.length_b   1.000
_cell.length_c   1.000
_cell.angle_alpha   90.00
_cell.angle_beta   90.00
_cell.angle_gamma   90.00
#
_symmetry.space_group_name_H-M   'P 1'
#
loop_
_entity.id
_entity.type
_entity.pdbx_description
1 polymer ?
#
loop_
_entity_poly.entity_id
_entity_poly.type
_entity_poly.pdbx_seq_one_letter_code
_entity_poly.pdbx_strand_id
1 'polypeptide(L)' 'MNTFYDVQQLLKTFGHIVYFGDRELEIEFMLDELKELYINHMIEKEQWAKAAAVLHKELEQTKKRKRFT' A
#
# COMPACT_ATOMS: atom_id res chain seq x y z
N MET A 1 3.79 -6.92 9.30
CA MET A 1 3.18 -5.88 8.47
C MET A 1 1.93 -5.36 9.13
N ASN A 2 2.09 -4.25 9.85
CA ASN A 2 1.10 -3.62 10.70
C ASN A 2 0.92 -2.14 10.36
N THR A 3 1.85 -1.55 9.60
CA THR A 3 1.89 -0.10 9.30
C THR A 3 2.11 0.15 7.81
N PHE A 4 1.72 1.34 7.33
CA PHE A 4 2.03 1.77 5.97
C PHE A 4 3.53 1.66 5.64
N TYR A 5 4.40 2.00 6.60
CA TYR A 5 5.84 1.91 6.44
C TYR A 5 6.30 0.46 6.20
N ASP A 6 5.70 -0.52 6.86
CA ASP A 6 6.02 -1.94 6.62
C ASP A 6 5.68 -2.33 5.16
N VAL A 7 4.57 -1.83 4.62
CA VAL A 7 4.17 -2.08 3.23
C VAL A 7 5.13 -1.40 2.26
N GLN A 8 5.58 -0.17 2.57
CA GLN A 8 6.62 0.50 1.77
C GLN A 8 7.93 -0.30 1.76
N GLN A 9 8.36 -0.84 2.90
CA GLN A 9 9.56 -1.66 2.94
C GLN A 9 9.41 -2.94 2.11
N LEU A 10 8.23 -3.56 2.13
CA LEU A 10 7.93 -4.71 1.25
C LEU A 10 8.04 -4.31 -0.22
N LEU A 11 7.37 -3.25 -0.66
CA LEU A 11 7.39 -2.82 -2.06
C LEU A 11 8.79 -2.40 -2.52
N LYS A 12 9.59 -1.83 -1.61
CA LYS A 12 10.99 -1.47 -1.86
C LYS A 12 11.87 -2.69 -2.16
N THR A 13 11.59 -3.89 -1.64
CA THR A 13 12.36 -5.10 -2.00
C THR A 13 12.18 -5.49 -3.47
N PHE A 14 11.12 -5.00 -4.11
CA PHE A 14 10.83 -5.20 -5.53
C PHE A 14 11.16 -3.96 -6.39
N GLY A 15 11.80 -2.93 -5.81
CA GLY A 15 12.19 -1.72 -6.53
C GLY A 15 11.11 -0.64 -6.65
N HIS A 16 9.93 -0.85 -6.05
CA HIS A 16 8.85 0.15 -6.08
C HIS A 16 9.08 1.23 -5.02
N ILE A 17 9.45 2.42 -5.47
CA ILE A 17 9.56 3.61 -4.62
C ILE A 17 8.41 4.54 -4.99
N VAL A 18 7.52 4.80 -4.03
CA VAL A 18 6.32 5.59 -4.24
C VAL A 18 6.42 6.88 -3.44
N TYR A 19 6.47 8.01 -4.15
CA TYR A 19 6.45 9.35 -3.55
C TYR A 19 5.90 10.35 -4.58
N PHE A 20 4.62 10.70 -4.42
CA PHE A 20 3.90 11.62 -5.31
C PHE A 20 3.52 12.93 -4.61
N GLY A 21 3.66 13.00 -3.28
CA GLY A 21 3.25 14.16 -2.49
C GLY A 21 1.75 14.20 -2.18
N ASP A 22 0.97 13.27 -2.75
CA ASP A 22 -0.41 12.99 -2.35
C ASP A 22 -0.51 11.58 -1.78
N ARG A 23 -0.78 11.50 -0.47
CA ARG A 23 -0.86 10.24 0.28
C ARG A 23 -1.91 9.28 -0.26
N GLU A 24 -3.03 9.79 -0.77
CA GLU A 24 -4.12 8.96 -1.30
C GLU A 24 -3.70 8.27 -2.59
N LEU A 25 -3.11 9.04 -3.52
CA LEU A 25 -2.58 8.51 -4.78
C LEU A 25 -1.45 7.51 -4.54
N GLU A 26 -0.58 7.78 -3.57
CA GLU A 26 0.49 6.84 -3.18
C GLU A 26 -0.09 5.51 -2.69
N ILE A 27 -1.15 5.55 -1.86
CA ILE A 27 -1.78 4.33 -1.35
C ILE A 27 -2.48 3.55 -2.47
N GLU A 28 -3.19 4.23 -3.37
CA GLU A 28 -3.87 3.59 -4.51
C GLU A 28 -2.85 2.92 -5.43
N PHE A 29 -1.75 3.59 -5.74
CA PHE A 29 -0.65 3.00 -6.53
C PHE A 29 -0.03 1.78 -5.83
N MET A 30 0.24 1.86 -4.52
CA MET A 30 0.78 0.73 -3.77
C MET A 30 -0.17 -0.48 -3.74
N LEU A 31 -1.50 -0.27 -3.76
CA LEU A 31 -2.49 -1.35 -3.85
C LEU A 31 -2.42 -2.06 -5.21
N ASP A 32 -2.26 -1.31 -6.30
CA ASP A 32 -2.10 -1.87 -7.64
C ASP A 32 -0.81 -2.67 -7.75
N GLU A 33 0.31 -2.15 -7.25
CA GLU A 33 1.59 -2.88 -7.25
C GLU A 33 1.53 -4.17 -6.42
N LEU A 34 0.89 -4.15 -5.25
CA LEU A 34 0.68 -5.37 -4.46
C LEU A 34 -0.14 -6.41 -5.21
N LYS A 35 -1.15 -5.98 -5.97
CA LYS A 35 -1.97 -6.88 -6.78
C LYS A 35 -1.15 -7.50 -7.90
N GLU A 36 -0.31 -6.73 -8.59
CA GLU A 36 0.59 -7.25 -9.62
C GLU A 36 1.61 -8.24 -9.05
N LEU A 37 2.21 -7.94 -7.89
CA LEU A 37 3.10 -8.88 -7.21
C LEU A 37 2.39 -10.19 -6.85
N TYR A 38 1.14 -10.13 -6.41
CA TYR A 38 0.37 -11.34 -6.08
C TYR A 38 0.01 -12.16 -7.32
N ILE A 39 -0.48 -11.53 -8.40
CA ILE A 39 -0.87 -12.22 -9.64
C ILE A 39 0.34 -12.86 -10.33
N ASN A 40 1.51 -12.22 -10.24
CA ASN A 40 2.76 -12.77 -10.76
C ASN A 40 3.46 -13.75 -9.80
N HIS A 41 2.79 -14.18 -8.72
CA HIS A 41 3.30 -15.12 -7.71
C HIS A 41 4.60 -14.67 -7.02
N MET A 42 4.85 -13.36 -6.94
CA MET A 42 6.02 -12.78 -6.28
C MET A 42 5.85 -12.69 -4.75
N ILE A 43 4.61 -12.71 -4.27
CA ILE A 43 4.26 -12.72 -2.84
C ILE A 43 3.13 -13.72 -2.56
N GLU A 44 3.11 -14.26 -1.35
CA GLU A 44 2.08 -15.19 -0.91
C GLU A 44 0.74 -14.49 -0.64
N LYS A 45 -0.37 -15.25 -0.74
CA LYS A 45 -1.73 -14.73 -0.50
C LYS A 45 -1.89 -14.06 0.87
N GLU A 46 -1.31 -14.64 1.92
CA GLU A 46 -1.37 -14.08 3.27
C GLU A 46 -0.63 -12.73 3.35
N GLN A 47 0.53 -12.64 2.71
CA GLN A 47 1.33 -11.41 2.67
C GLN A 47 0.60 -10.30 1.91
N TRP A 48 0.02 -10.62 0.76
CA TRP A 48 -0.83 -9.72 -0.01
C TRP A 48 -2.03 -9.23 0.83
N ALA A 49 -2.79 -10.15 1.41
CA ALA A 49 -3.99 -9.81 2.19
C ALA A 49 -3.67 -8.89 3.38
N LYS A 50 -2.56 -9.17 4.08
CA LYS A 50 -2.10 -8.35 5.20
C LYS A 50 -1.63 -6.96 4.77
N ALA A 51 -0.94 -6.85 3.63
CA ALA A 51 -0.49 -5.58 3.08
C ALA A 51 -1.68 -4.72 2.64
N ALA A 52 -2.61 -5.31 1.88
CA ALA A 52 -3.81 -4.63 1.39
C ALA A 52 -4.69 -4.12 2.54
N ALA A 53 -4.88 -4.92 3.60
CA ALA A 53 -5.63 -4.49 4.78
C ALA A 53 -5.02 -3.27 5.47
N VAL A 54 -3.68 -3.22 5.56
CA VAL A 54 -2.97 -2.05 6.11
C VAL A 54 -3.17 -0.81 5.23
N LEU A 55 -3.05 -0.95 3.90
CA LEU A 55 -3.23 0.16 2.97
C LEU A 55 -4.67 0.68 2.96
N HIS A 56 -5.69 -0.20 2.96
CA HIS A 56 -7.08 0.23 3.05
C HIS A 56 -7.37 1.02 4.33
N LYS A 57 -6.84 0.56 5.47
CA LYS A 57 -6.96 1.29 6.74
C LYS A 57 -6.31 2.67 6.66
N GLU A 58 -5.14 2.79 6.05
CA GLU A 58 -4.46 4.08 5.86
C GLU A 58 -5.23 5.00 4.89
N LEU A 59 -5.83 4.43 3.83
CA LEU A 59 -6.63 5.17 2.86
C LEU A 59 -7.85 5.80 3.51
N GLU A 60 -8.57 5.03 4.34
CA GLU A 60 -9.71 5.54 5.10
C GLU A 60 -9.31 6.69 6.04
N GLN A 61 -8.17 6.57 6.73
CA GLN A 61 -7.67 7.62 7.60
C GLN A 61 -7.27 8.87 6.81
N THR A 62 -6.64 8.70 5.65
CA THR A 62 -6.24 9.80 4.76
C THR A 62 -7.47 10.55 4.23
N LYS A 63 -8.47 9.82 3.74
CA LYS A 63 -9.74 10.39 3.27
C LYS A 63 -10.51 11.11 4.38
N LYS A 64 -10.52 10.56 5.61
CA LYS A 64 -11.09 11.25 6.78
C LYS A 64 -10.38 12.57 7.05
N ARG A 65 -9.04 12.61 7.02
CA ARG A 65 -8.27 13.84 7.25
C ARG A 65 -8.53 14.92 6.19
N LYS A 66 -8.57 14.56 4.91
CA LYS A 66 -8.88 15.49 3.80
C LYS A 66 -10.27 16.14 3.91
N ARG A 67 -11.24 15.48 4.54
CA ARG A 67 -12.60 16.04 4.73
C ARG A 67 -12.66 17.19 5.75
N PHE A 68 -11.61 17.38 6.55
CA PHE A 68 -11.55 18.42 7.59
C PHE A 68 -10.53 19.53 7.30
N THR A 69 -9.97 19.56 6.10
CA THR A 69 -9.05 20.59 5.59
C THR A 69 -9.68 21.29 4.40
#